data_AF-Q6YNI9-F1
#
_entry.id   AF-Q6YNI9-F1
#
_cell.length_a   1.000
_cell.length_b   1.000
_cell.length_c   1.000
_cell.angle_alpha   90.00
_cell.angle_beta   90.00
_cell.angle_gamma   90.00
#
_symmetry.space_group_name_H-M   'P 1'
#
loop_
_entity.id
_entity.type
_entity.pdbx_description
1 polymer ?
#
loop_
_entity_poly.entity_id
_entity_poly.type
_entity_poly.pdbx_seq_one_letter_code
_entity_poly.pdbx_strand_id
1 'polypeptide(L)'
;IAQVIQIRGYTDAPYLVLGTRNGLVKKSKLTDFDSNRSGGSWAGNPARQRKAGRCGAVFWPTTTCCWSRPTGESIRFSATDEALRPMGRATSGVQGMRGK
;
A
#
# COMPACT_ATOMS: atom_id res chain seq x y z
N ILE A 1 0.07 15.45 -5.56
CA ILE A 1 0.81 14.45 -4.76
C ILE A 1 -0.21 13.70 -3.91
N ALA A 2 -0.26 12.37 -4.00
CA ALA A 2 -1.30 11.58 -3.31
C ALA A 2 -1.02 11.43 -1.81
N GLN A 3 0.26 11.28 -1.43
CA GLN A 3 0.75 11.31 -0.05
C GLN A 3 2.28 11.45 -0.03
N VAL A 4 2.83 12.02 1.04
CA VAL A 4 4.29 12.08 1.30
C VAL A 4 4.57 11.34 2.60
N ILE A 5 5.57 10.46 2.60
CA ILE A 5 6.09 9.77 3.79
C ILE A 5 7.58 10.07 3.84
N GLN A 6 8.05 10.64 4.94
CA GLN A 6 9.46 10.85 5.18
C GLN A 6 10.02 9.66 5.97
N ILE A 7 11.05 9.04 5.44
CA ILE A 7 11.81 7.94 6.08
C ILE A 7 13.28 8.35 6.15
N ARG A 8 13.99 7.88 7.17
CA ARG A 8 15.46 8.00 7.29
C ARG A 8 16.16 6.98 6.41
N GLY A 9 15.57 5.78 6.27
CA GLY A 9 16.08 4.72 5.41
C GLY A 9 15.04 3.65 5.10
N TYR A 10 15.36 2.77 4.15
CA TYR A 10 14.46 1.69 3.72
C TYR A 10 14.38 0.51 4.70
N THR A 11 15.09 0.59 5.82
CA THR A 11 15.05 -0.36 6.94
C THR A 11 14.22 0.13 8.12
N ASP A 12 13.66 1.35 8.06
CA ASP A 12 12.91 1.95 9.17
C ASP A 12 11.61 1.18 9.49
N ALA A 13 11.09 0.43 8.54
CA ALA A 13 10.00 -0.52 8.73
C ALA A 13 10.18 -1.74 7.81
N PRO A 14 9.61 -2.90 8.19
CA PRO A 14 9.68 -4.09 7.34
C PRO A 14 8.87 -3.90 6.04
N TYR A 15 7.74 -3.19 6.11
CA TYR A 15 6.77 -3.15 5.04
C TYR A 15 6.21 -1.75 4.77
N LEU A 16 5.93 -1.50 3.50
CA LEU A 16 5.08 -0.42 3.03
C LEU A 16 3.71 -0.99 2.65
N VAL A 17 2.64 -0.46 3.25
CA VAL A 17 1.27 -0.83 2.90
C VAL A 17 0.65 0.30 2.09
N LEU A 18 0.16 -0.01 0.91
CA LEU A 18 -0.56 0.91 0.04
C LEU A 18 -2.01 0.50 -0.01
N GLY A 19 -2.91 1.46 -0.16
CA GLY A 19 -4.26 1.16 -0.60
C GLY A 19 -4.80 2.21 -1.55
N THR A 20 -5.87 1.84 -2.24
CA THR A 20 -6.50 2.67 -3.27
C THR A 20 -7.91 3.06 -2.88
N ARG A 21 -8.44 4.13 -3.50
CA ARG A 21 -9.84 4.54 -3.30
C ARG A 21 -10.85 3.41 -3.60
N ASN A 22 -10.53 2.54 -4.56
CA ASN A 22 -11.39 1.40 -4.92
C ASN A 22 -11.26 0.20 -3.96
N GLY A 23 -10.53 0.35 -2.86
CA GLY A 23 -10.41 -0.68 -1.81
C GLY A 23 -9.42 -1.79 -2.13
N LEU A 24 -8.46 -1.57 -3.03
CA LEU A 24 -7.30 -2.47 -3.16
C LEU A 24 -6.29 -2.13 -2.08
N VAL A 25 -5.65 -3.15 -1.53
CA VAL A 25 -4.55 -3.03 -0.57
C VAL A 25 -3.36 -3.86 -1.02
N LYS A 26 -2.15 -3.38 -0.75
CA LYS A 26 -0.92 -4.08 -1.08
C LYS A 26 0.14 -3.86 -0.02
N LYS A 27 0.75 -4.95 0.43
CA LYS A 27 1.96 -4.94 1.27
C LYS A 27 3.17 -5.26 0.41
N SER A 28 4.23 -4.47 0.51
CA SER A 28 5.51 -4.69 -0.15
C SER A 28 6.64 -4.46 0.86
N LYS A 29 7.78 -5.12 0.70
CA LYS A 29 8.94 -4.87 1.56
C LYS A 29 9.43 -3.44 1.31
N LEU A 30 9.78 -2.72 2.37
CA LEU A 30 10.26 -1.35 2.22
C LEU A 30 11.60 -1.31 1.47
N THR A 31 12.46 -2.31 1.69
CA THR A 31 13.74 -2.49 1.00
C THR A 31 13.60 -2.70 -0.50
N ASP A 32 12.46 -3.17 -1.01
CA ASP A 32 12.25 -3.29 -2.46
C ASP A 32 12.29 -1.91 -3.14
N PHE A 33 12.08 -0.83 -2.39
CA PHE A 33 12.10 0.55 -2.88
C PHE A 33 13.49 1.19 -2.83
N ASP A 34 14.47 0.53 -2.21
CA ASP A 34 15.85 0.98 -2.17
C ASP A 34 16.49 0.82 -3.55
N SER A 35 16.35 1.86 -4.37
CA SER A 35 16.88 1.86 -5.73
C SER A 35 17.38 3.25 -6.08
N ASN A 36 18.58 3.32 -6.65
CA ASN A 36 19.24 4.56 -7.07
C ASN A 36 18.62 5.22 -8.32
N ARG A 37 17.38 4.86 -8.68
CA ARG A 37 16.69 5.39 -9.87
C ARG A 37 16.10 6.76 -9.55
N SER A 38 16.62 7.79 -10.21
CA SER A 38 16.21 9.20 -10.11
C SER A 38 14.77 9.48 -10.57
N GLY A 39 14.16 8.56 -11.32
CA GLY A 39 12.79 8.71 -11.87
C GLY A 39 11.65 8.33 -10.92
N GLY A 40 11.96 8.00 -9.66
CA GLY A 40 10.98 7.45 -8.74
C GLY A 40 10.67 5.98 -9.04
N SER A 41 10.29 5.27 -7.99
CA SER A 41 10.12 3.82 -8.03
C SER A 41 8.64 3.47 -7.97
N TRP A 42 8.10 2.85 -9.03
CA TRP A 42 6.69 2.47 -9.06
C TRP A 42 6.36 1.50 -7.94
N ALA A 43 5.31 1.84 -7.20
CA ALA A 43 4.85 1.13 -6.03
C ALA A 43 3.64 0.23 -6.32
N GLY A 44 3.22 0.07 -7.58
CA GLY A 44 2.13 -0.82 -8.00
C GLY A 44 2.00 -0.91 -9.51
N ASN A 45 1.12 -1.80 -9.97
CA ASN A 45 0.84 -1.97 -11.39
C ASN A 45 0.18 -0.69 -11.99
N PRO A 46 0.82 0.00 -12.96
CA PRO A 46 0.32 1.25 -13.53
C PRO A 46 -1.08 1.12 -14.15
N ALA A 47 -1.33 0.01 -14.85
CA ALA A 47 -2.60 -0.22 -15.55
C ALA A 47 -3.79 -0.29 -14.58
N ARG A 48 -3.60 -0.94 -13.41
CA ARG A 48 -4.64 -1.07 -12.40
C ARG A 48 -4.74 0.18 -11.53
N GLN A 49 -3.62 0.85 -11.23
CA GLN A 49 -3.65 2.11 -10.47
C GLN A 49 -4.40 3.23 -11.20
N ARG A 50 -4.28 3.34 -12.54
CA ARG A 50 -5.08 4.29 -13.33
C ARG A 50 -6.59 4.10 -13.13
N LYS A 51 -7.05 2.86 -12.98
CA LYS A 51 -8.46 2.53 -12.73
C LYS A 51 -8.84 2.63 -11.26
N ALA A 52 -7.90 2.35 -10.35
CA ALA A 52 -8.14 2.21 -8.90
C ALA A 52 -8.23 3.55 -8.13
N GLY A 53 -7.94 4.67 -8.79
CA GLY A 53 -7.91 6.00 -8.18
C GLY A 53 -6.65 6.26 -7.35
N ARG A 54 -6.55 7.46 -6.77
CA ARG A 54 -5.40 7.87 -5.93
C ARG A 54 -5.09 6.82 -4.86
N CYS A 55 -3.80 6.54 -4.66
CA CYS A 55 -3.31 5.61 -3.66
C CYS A 55 -2.96 6.37 -2.37
N GLY A 56 -3.51 5.94 -1.24
CA GLY A 56 -2.96 6.26 0.08
C GLY A 56 -1.85 5.27 0.42
N ALA A 57 -0.80 5.74 1.07
CA ALA A 57 0.33 4.96 1.53
C ALA A 57 0.41 5.06 3.05
N VAL A 58 0.40 3.94 3.77
CA VAL A 58 0.60 3.97 5.23
C VAL A 58 1.92 3.26 5.52
N PHE A 59 2.81 3.98 6.20
CA PHE A 59 4.01 3.42 6.79
C PHE A 59 3.63 2.54 7.98
N TRP A 60 4.20 1.35 8.05
CA TRP A 60 3.60 0.28 8.85
C TRP A 60 4.58 -0.37 9.84
N PRO A 61 4.55 0.03 11.12
CA PRO A 61 5.26 -0.66 12.21
C PRO A 61 4.36 -1.55 13.09
N THR A 62 3.03 -1.45 12.99
CA THR A 62 2.08 -2.17 13.88
C THR A 62 1.56 -3.45 13.25
N THR A 63 0.50 -4.10 13.78
CA THR A 63 -0.09 -5.35 13.24
C THR A 63 -1.54 -5.19 12.77
N THR A 64 -2.12 -3.99 12.85
CA THR A 64 -3.55 -3.74 12.55
C THR A 64 -3.75 -2.58 11.58
N CYS A 65 -4.49 -2.79 10.49
CA CYS A 65 -4.72 -1.81 9.43
C CYS A 65 -6.20 -1.40 9.45
N CYS A 66 -6.46 -0.11 9.27
CA CYS A 66 -7.81 0.42 9.10
C CYS A 66 -7.89 1.15 7.77
N TRP A 67 -8.99 0.94 7.05
CA TRP A 67 -9.32 1.70 5.85
C TRP A 67 -10.75 2.23 5.98
N SER A 68 -10.97 3.48 5.63
CA SER A 68 -12.30 4.09 5.61
C SER A 68 -12.63 4.70 4.25
N ARG A 69 -13.92 4.70 3.90
CA ARG A 69 -14.47 5.41 2.75
C ARG A 69 -15.18 6.68 3.21
N PRO A 70 -15.26 7.70 2.33
CA PRO A 70 -16.10 8.88 2.58
C PRO A 70 -17.58 8.55 2.83
N THR A 71 -18.07 7.39 2.37
CA THR A 71 -19.44 6.90 2.59
C THR A 71 -19.69 6.35 3.99
N GLY A 72 -18.69 6.37 4.89
CA GLY A 72 -18.83 5.90 6.28
C GLY A 72 -18.48 4.43 6.50
N GLU A 73 -18.24 3.66 5.43
CA GLU A 73 -17.76 2.28 5.55
C GLU A 73 -16.31 2.24 6.01
N SER A 74 -15.99 1.33 6.93
CA SER A 74 -14.61 1.05 7.32
C SER A 74 -14.36 -0.44 7.46
N ILE A 75 -13.12 -0.84 7.21
CA ILE A 75 -12.63 -2.19 7.50
C ILE A 75 -11.39 -2.10 8.35
N ARG A 76 -11.32 -2.96 9.36
CA ARG A 76 -10.12 -3.18 10.17
C ARG A 76 -9.69 -4.63 10.02
N PHE A 77 -8.43 -4.86 9.74
CA PHE A 77 -7.88 -6.21 9.63
C PHE A 77 -6.43 -6.26 10.12
N SER A 78 -6.00 -7.43 10.59
CA SER A 78 -4.60 -7.66 10.95
C SER A 78 -3.78 -7.86 9.68
N ALA A 79 -2.76 -7.04 9.43
CA ALA A 79 -1.95 -7.14 8.20
C ALA A 79 -0.76 -8.11 8.37
N THR A 80 -1.03 -9.28 8.97
CA THR A 80 -0.07 -10.37 9.09
C THR A 80 0.36 -10.86 7.70
N ASP A 81 1.49 -11.58 7.60
CA ASP A 81 1.95 -12.14 6.33
C ASP A 81 1.00 -13.20 5.77
N GLU A 82 0.19 -13.83 6.61
CA GLU A 82 -0.87 -14.74 6.19
C GLU A 82 -2.07 -14.01 5.58
N ALA A 83 -2.57 -12.98 6.26
CA ALA A 83 -3.77 -12.24 5.84
C ALA A 83 -3.48 -11.28 4.67
N LEU A 84 -2.29 -10.70 4.62
CA LEU A 84 -1.85 -9.82 3.55
C LEU A 84 -0.41 -10.15 3.18
N ARG A 85 -0.25 -11.12 2.28
CA ARG A 85 1.08 -11.57 1.84
C ARG A 85 1.92 -10.43 1.25
N PRO A 86 3.22 -10.32 1.62
CA PRO A 86 4.13 -9.41 0.96
C PRO A 86 4.20 -9.73 -0.54
N MET A 87 4.03 -8.70 -1.37
CA MET A 87 4.05 -8.80 -2.83
C MET A 87 5.08 -7.85 -3.43
N GLY A 88 5.62 -8.24 -4.59
CA GLY A 88 6.56 -7.41 -5.33
C GLY A 88 5.98 -6.07 -5.80
N ARG A 89 6.86 -5.13 -6.13
CA ARG A 89 6.50 -3.75 -6.48
C ARG A 89 5.59 -3.60 -7.68
N ALA A 90 5.78 -4.37 -8.75
CA ALA A 90 4.99 -4.28 -9.98
C ALA A 90 3.62 -4.97 -9.89
N THR A 91 3.25 -5.51 -8.72
CA THR A 91 1.97 -6.22 -8.53
C THR A 91 0.83 -5.28 -8.18
N SER A 92 -0.37 -5.82 -8.35
CA SER A 92 -1.64 -5.08 -8.31
C SER A 92 -2.32 -5.03 -6.94
N GLY A 93 -1.83 -5.77 -5.94
CA GLY A 93 -2.49 -5.90 -4.64
C GLY A 93 -3.75 -6.79 -4.65
N VAL A 94 -4.33 -6.96 -3.47
CA VAL A 94 -5.52 -7.77 -3.20
C VAL A 94 -6.70 -6.88 -2.81
N GLN A 95 -7.93 -7.42 -2.85
CA GLN A 95 -9.11 -6.67 -2.40
C GLN A 95 -9.10 -6.57 -0.88
N GLY A 96 -8.97 -5.35 -0.35
CA GLY A 96 -9.04 -5.06 1.08
C GLY A 96 -10.46 -4.73 1.53
N MET A 97 -11.25 -4.08 0.67
CA MET A 97 -12.65 -3.75 0.99
C MET A 97 -13.49 -3.84 -0.28
N ARG A 98 -14.52 -4.69 -0.32
CA ARG A 98 -15.44 -4.73 -1.47
C ARG A 98 -16.11 -3.38 -1.66
N GLY A 99 -16.11 -2.87 -2.88
CA GLY A 99 -16.99 -1.76 -3.25
C GLY A 99 -18.41 -2.29 -3.51
N LYS A 100 -19.39 -1.40 -3.49
CA LYS A 100 -20.65 -1.64 -4.22
C LYS A 100 -20.38 -1.63 -5.72
#